data_AF-A0A151JCW1-F1
#
_entry.id   AF-A0A151JCW1-F1
#
_cell.length_a   1.000
_cell.length_b   1.000
_cell.length_c   1.000
_cell.angle_alpha   90.00
_cell.angle_beta   90.00
_cell.angle_gamma   90.00
#
_symmetry.space_group_name_H-M   'P 1'
#
loop_
_entity.id
_entity.type
_entity.pdbx_description
1 polymer ?
#
loop_
_entity_poly.entity_id
_entity_poly.type
_entity_poly.pdbx_seq_one_letter_code
_entity_poly.pdbx_strand_id
1 'polypeptide(L)'
;MMKDPVTKEAFERAILATITSLYALAIDSADVMSVRIEYSSSMKMLNVIIFSATTTDHAHNIVLLDDKQALKDLLAIEDELIERIAQRRDELEKEDAV
;
A
#
# COMPACT_ATOMS: atom_id res chain seq x y z
N MET A 1 24.18 -10.07 13.66
CA MET A 1 24.74 -8.83 13.08
C MET A 1 23.91 -7.69 13.65
N MET A 2 24.46 -6.90 14.59
CA MET A 2 23.74 -5.74 15.13
C MET A 2 23.60 -4.71 14.01
N LYS A 3 22.36 -4.39 13.62
CA LYS A 3 22.09 -3.28 12.71
C LYS A 3 22.49 -2.00 13.42
N ASP A 4 23.28 -1.16 12.76
CA ASP A 4 23.57 0.20 13.21
C ASP A 4 22.25 0.90 13.58
N PRO A 5 22.09 1.44 14.81
CA PRO A 5 20.84 2.02 15.26
C PRO A 5 20.30 3.06 14.26
N VAL A 6 21.16 3.94 13.75
CA VAL A 6 20.77 4.98 12.78
C VAL A 6 20.10 4.38 11.54
N THR A 7 20.63 3.26 11.06
CA THR A 7 20.05 2.52 9.92
C THR A 7 18.67 1.94 10.26
N LYS A 8 18.46 1.42 11.48
CA LYS A 8 17.16 0.93 11.94
C LYS A 8 16.13 2.06 12.01
N GLU A 9 16.49 3.18 12.63
CA GLU A 9 15.59 4.33 12.73
C GLU A 9 15.26 4.95 11.35
N ALA A 10 16.19 4.91 10.40
CA ALA A 10 15.93 5.31 9.03
C ALA A 10 14.89 4.39 8.35
N PHE A 11 14.99 3.07 8.52
CA PHE A 11 13.99 2.14 8.00
C PHE A 11 12.62 2.33 8.66
N GLU A 12 12.55 2.52 9.97
CA GLU A 12 11.29 2.80 10.68
C GLU A 12 10.58 4.02 10.10
N ARG A 13 11.32 5.11 9.87
CA ARG A 13 10.76 6.33 9.28
C ARG A 13 10.29 6.12 7.85
N ALA A 14 11.08 5.43 7.03
CA ALA A 14 10.71 5.15 5.65
C ALA A 14 9.45 4.27 5.57
N ILE A 15 9.37 3.22 6.39
CA ILE A 15 8.20 2.33 6.50
C ILE A 15 6.94 3.13 6.85
N LEU A 16 7.00 3.98 7.89
CA LEU A 16 5.85 4.79 8.30
C LEU A 16 5.44 5.82 7.23
N ALA A 17 6.41 6.41 6.53
CA ALA A 17 6.14 7.32 5.42
C ALA A 17 5.43 6.59 4.27
N THR A 18 5.89 5.39 3.89
CA THR A 18 5.25 4.61 2.83
C THR A 18 3.85 4.14 3.22
N ILE A 19 3.62 3.72 4.47
CA ILE A 19 2.25 3.40 4.96
C ILE A 19 1.34 4.62 4.85
N THR A 20 1.84 5.81 5.20
CA THR A 20 1.07 7.06 5.08
C THR A 20 0.74 7.37 3.62
N SER A 21 1.68 7.14 2.71
CA SER A 21 1.48 7.30 1.28
C SER A 21 0.42 6.34 0.73
N LEU A 22 0.43 5.06 1.15
CA LEU A 22 -0.61 4.09 0.80
C LEU A 22 -2.01 4.56 1.25
N TYR A 23 -2.13 5.10 2.47
CA TYR A 23 -3.39 5.67 2.94
C TYR A 23 -3.84 6.87 2.08
N ALA A 24 -2.91 7.75 1.71
CA ALA A 24 -3.22 8.89 0.84
C ALA A 24 -3.71 8.42 -0.54
N LEU A 25 -3.03 7.46 -1.15
CA LEU A 25 -3.44 6.86 -2.43
C LEU A 25 -4.84 6.27 -2.35
N ALA A 26 -5.15 5.49 -1.31
CA ALA A 26 -6.46 4.89 -1.13
C ALA A 26 -7.59 5.93 -0.96
N ILE A 27 -7.31 7.05 -0.29
CA ILE A 27 -8.26 8.15 -0.12
C ILE A 27 -8.46 8.90 -1.44
N ASP A 28 -7.37 9.25 -2.11
CA ASP A 28 -7.37 10.04 -3.34
C ASP A 28 -7.91 9.27 -4.55
N SER A 29 -8.01 7.95 -4.46
CA SER A 29 -8.57 7.07 -5.50
C SER A 29 -9.91 6.45 -5.11
N ALA A 30 -10.57 6.91 -4.04
CA ALA A 30 -11.77 6.26 -3.51
C ALA A 30 -12.97 6.26 -4.48
N ASP A 31 -13.00 7.18 -5.44
CA ASP A 31 -13.96 7.26 -6.55
C ASP A 31 -13.66 6.27 -7.68
N VAL A 32 -12.42 5.79 -7.78
CA VAL A 32 -11.94 4.89 -8.83
C VAL A 32 -11.91 3.45 -8.35
N MET A 33 -11.39 3.21 -7.14
CA MET A 33 -11.09 1.89 -6.63
C MET A 33 -11.29 1.82 -5.12
N SER A 34 -11.96 0.75 -4.68
CA SER A 34 -12.18 0.50 -3.25
C SER A 34 -10.97 -0.22 -2.66
N VAL A 35 -10.23 0.49 -1.80
CA VAL A 35 -9.02 -0.01 -1.14
C VAL A 35 -9.18 0.14 0.37
N ARG A 36 -8.90 -0.93 1.12
CA ARG A 36 -8.84 -0.91 2.58
C ARG A 36 -7.43 -1.20 3.05
N ILE A 37 -6.94 -0.36 3.95
CA ILE A 37 -5.62 -0.52 4.55
C ILE A 37 -5.78 -0.67 6.06
N GLU A 38 -5.24 -1.75 6.61
CA GLU A 38 -5.27 -2.07 8.03
C GLU A 38 -3.84 -2.20 8.53
N TYR A 39 -3.39 -1.22 9.32
CA TYR A 39 -2.06 -1.21 9.94
C TYR A 39 -2.17 -1.51 11.44
N SER A 40 -1.37 -2.47 11.91
CA SER A 40 -1.18 -2.77 13.33
C SER A 40 0.26 -2.53 13.74
N SER A 41 0.50 -1.47 14.52
CA SER A 41 1.82 -1.17 15.06
C SER A 41 2.28 -2.18 16.12
N SER A 42 1.34 -2.78 16.87
CA SER A 42 1.63 -3.78 17.90
C SER A 42 1.99 -5.13 17.30
N MET A 43 1.29 -5.55 16.25
CA MET A 43 1.58 -6.80 15.53
C MET A 43 2.64 -6.61 14.44
N LYS A 44 3.05 -5.37 14.16
CA LYS A 44 3.95 -5.00 13.06
C LYS A 44 3.45 -5.61 11.75
N MET A 45 2.20 -5.35 11.41
CA MET A 45 1.52 -5.93 10.25
C MET A 45 0.80 -4.85 9.45
N LEU A 46 0.79 -4.99 8.13
CA LEU A 46 -0.04 -4.21 7.23
C LEU A 46 -0.81 -5.15 6.31
N ASN A 47 -2.11 -4.92 6.22
CA ASN A 47 -2.96 -5.53 5.21
C ASN A 47 -3.44 -4.45 4.25
N VAL A 48 -3.31 -4.70 2.94
CA VAL A 48 -3.85 -3.86 1.88
C VAL A 48 -4.79 -4.71 1.05
N ILE A 49 -6.07 -4.36 1.03
CA ILE A 49 -7.13 -5.16 0.42
C ILE A 49 -7.80 -4.30 -0.65
N ILE A 50 -7.83 -4.81 -1.89
CA ILE A 50 -8.49 -4.20 -3.04
C ILE A 50 -9.78 -4.97 -3.29
N PHE A 51 -10.89 -4.24 -3.47
CA PHE A 51 -12.21 -4.83 -3.69
C PHE A 51 -12.71 -4.56 -5.11
N SER A 52 -13.35 -5.57 -5.72
CA SER A 52 -14.20 -5.43 -6.90
C SER A 52 -15.66 -5.58 -6.48
N ALA A 53 -16.44 -4.50 -6.62
CA ALA A 53 -17.84 -4.41 -6.16
C ALA A 53 -18.02 -4.85 -4.69
N THR A 54 -18.31 -6.14 -4.45
CA THR A 54 -18.55 -6.71 -3.11
C THR A 54 -17.55 -7.82 -2.73
N THR A 55 -16.59 -8.14 -3.58
CA THR A 55 -15.62 -9.23 -3.36
C THR A 55 -14.20 -8.70 -3.24
N THR A 56 -13.36 -9.39 -2.46
CA THR A 56 -11.92 -9.16 -2.47
C THR A 56 -11.37 -9.56 -3.83
N ASP A 57 -10.78 -8.60 -4.54
CA ASP A 57 -10.08 -8.82 -5.80
C ASP A 57 -8.60 -9.16 -5.54
N HIS A 58 -7.97 -8.40 -4.65
CA HIS A 58 -6.57 -8.58 -4.30
C HIS A 58 -6.30 -8.29 -2.82
N ALA A 59 -5.29 -8.93 -2.25
CA ALA A 59 -4.88 -8.68 -0.88
C ALA A 59 -3.38 -8.91 -0.67
N HIS A 60 -2.71 -7.91 -0.09
CA HIS A 60 -1.35 -8.02 0.44
C HIS A 60 -1.42 -8.09 1.95
N ASN A 61 -0.68 -9.03 2.54
CA ASN A 61 -0.48 -9.12 3.99
C ASN A 61 1.02 -9.18 4.24
N ILE A 62 1.57 -8.17 4.90
CA ILE A 62 3.01 -8.06 5.13
C ILE A 62 3.34 -7.88 6.61
N VAL A 63 4.46 -8.47 7.01
CA VAL A 63 5.08 -8.25 8.33
C VAL A 63 6.10 -7.12 8.19
N LEU A 64 5.90 -6.06 8.95
CA LEU A 64 6.69 -4.84 8.93
C LEU A 64 7.81 -4.87 9.97
N LEU A 65 8.83 -5.69 9.69
CA LEU A 65 10.08 -5.59 10.45
C LEU A 65 10.79 -4.29 10.09
N ASP A 66 11.51 -3.69 11.04
CA ASP A 66 12.21 -2.42 10.82
C ASP A 66 13.49 -2.65 9.99
N ASP A 67 13.32 -3.00 8.72
CA ASP A 67 14.38 -3.44 7.83
C ASP A 67 14.16 -3.15 6.34
N LYS A 68 15.23 -3.38 5.58
CA LYS A 68 15.27 -3.14 4.15
C LYS A 68 14.26 -3.97 3.37
N GLN A 69 14.00 -5.21 3.78
CA GLN A 69 13.11 -6.09 3.04
C GLN A 69 11.67 -5.64 3.22
N ALA A 70 11.24 -5.34 4.44
CA ALA A 70 9.91 -4.82 4.70
C ALA A 70 9.65 -3.49 3.97
N LEU A 71 10.63 -2.59 3.92
CA LEU A 71 10.52 -1.36 3.13
C LEU A 71 10.38 -1.67 1.63
N LYS A 72 11.16 -2.63 1.12
CA LYS A 72 11.08 -3.03 -0.30
C LYS A 72 9.69 -3.62 -0.64
N ASP A 73 9.15 -4.46 0.25
CA ASP A 73 7.84 -5.07 0.05
C ASP A 73 6.73 -4.01 0.07
N LEU A 74 6.84 -3.02 0.97
CA LEU A 74 5.93 -1.87 1.02
C LEU A 74 5.94 -1.04 -0.27
N LEU A 75 7.13 -0.68 -0.75
CA LEU A 75 7.28 0.11 -1.99
C LEU A 75 6.72 -0.64 -3.20
N ALA A 76 6.90 -1.97 -3.26
CA ALA A 76 6.33 -2.76 -4.33
C ALA A 76 4.79 -2.76 -4.32
N ILE A 77 4.17 -2.79 -3.14
CA ILE A 77 2.71 -2.68 -2.99
C ILE A 77 2.24 -1.28 -3.41
N GLU A 78 2.98 -0.24 -3.03
CA GLU A 78 2.68 1.14 -3.43
C GLU A 78 2.72 1.30 -4.95
N ASP A 79 3.77 0.82 -5.60
CA ASP A 79 3.91 0.85 -7.06
C ASP A 79 2.77 0.09 -7.75
N GLU A 80 2.46 -1.13 -7.30
CA GLU A 80 1.34 -1.92 -7.85
C GLU A 80 0.00 -1.20 -7.68
N LEU A 81 -0.23 -0.57 -6.52
CA LEU A 81 -1.46 0.15 -6.25
C LEU A 81 -1.61 1.36 -7.19
N ILE A 82 -0.53 2.12 -7.41
CA ILE A 82 -0.51 3.25 -8.36
C ILE A 82 -0.86 2.77 -9.78
N GLU A 83 -0.24 1.69 -10.23
CA GLU A 83 -0.49 1.13 -11.56
C GLU A 83 -1.95 0.69 -11.73
N ARG A 84 -2.51 -0.01 -10.73
CA ARG A 84 -3.92 -0.45 -10.75
C ARG A 84 -4.90 0.72 -10.75
N ILE A 85 -4.65 1.75 -9.94
CA ILE A 85 -5.48 2.96 -9.93
C ILE A 85 -5.46 3.64 -11.30
N ALA A 86 -4.28 3.79 -11.91
CA ALA A 86 -4.14 4.40 -13.23
C ALA A 86 -4.90 3.60 -14.30
N GLN A 87 -4.73 2.27 -14.33
CA GLN A 87 -5.45 1.40 -15.26
C GLN A 87 -6.97 1.53 -15.10
N ARG A 88 -7.47 1.54 -13.86
CA ARG A 88 -8.92 1.65 -13.62
C ARG A 88 -9.46 3.03 -13.99
N ARG A 89 -8.70 4.11 -13.82
CA ARG A 89 -9.07 5.45 -14.33
C ARG A 89 -9.25 5.43 -15.84
N ASP A 90 -8.26 4.88 -16.57
CA ASP A 90 -8.30 4.79 -18.03
C ASP A 90 -9.48 3.93 -18.54
N GLU A 91 -9.92 2.93 -17.76
CA GLU A 91 -11.10 2.12 -18.07
C GLU A 91 -12.40 2.92 -17.89
N LEU A 92 -12.55 3.60 -16.76
CA LEU A 92 -13.74 4.41 -16.46
C LEU A 92 -13.92 5.55 -17.48
N GLU A 93 -12.84 6.21 -17.88
CA GLU A 93 -12.88 7.25 -18.92
C GLU A 93 -13.35 6.71 -20.28
N LYS A 94 -13.05 5.44 -20.60
CA LYS A 94 -13.56 4.78 -21.82
C LYS A 94 -15.01 4.34 -21.68
N GLU A 95 -15.42 3.89 -20.49
CA GLU A 95 -16.81 3.52 -20.20
C GLU A 95 -17.74 4.75 -20.32
N ASP A 96 -17.31 5.92 -19.84
CA ASP A 96 -18.07 7.18 -19.91
C ASP A 96 -18.15 7.80 -21.32
N ALA A 97 -17.27 7.41 -22.24
CA ALA A 97 -17.22 7.92 -23.61
C ALA A 97 -18.16 7.20 -24.60
N VAL A 98 -18.90 6.18 -24.14
CA VAL A 98 -19.82 5.34 -24.93
C VAL A 98 -21.28 5.65 -24.59
#